data_AF-A0A519REI9-F1
#
_entry.id   AF-A0A519REI9-F1
#
_cell.length_a   1.000
_cell.length_b   1.000
_cell.length_c   1.000
_cell.angle_alpha   90.00
_cell.angle_beta   90.00
_cell.angle_gamma   90.00
#
_symmetry.space_group_name_H-M   'P 1'
#
loop_
_entity.id
_entity.type
_entity.pdbx_description
1 polymer ?
#
loop_
_entity_poly.entity_id
_entity_poly.type
_entity_poly.pdbx_seq_one_letter_code
_entity_poly.pdbx_strand_id
1 'polypeptide(L)'
;MLKPKKKRPLGRRELIDLPALALRGVEAKVDTGAYTSAIHCDEVRLAPDPATGQPVLHVRLLDPAHLIAVNGAGVSPRIDLGLHA
;
A
#
# COMPACT_ATOMS: atom_id res chain seq x y z
N MET A 1 -14.97 -44.01 -3.13
CA MET A 1 -14.09 -42.83 -2.95
C MET A 1 -14.97 -41.59 -2.84
N LEU A 2 -14.88 -40.82 -1.75
CA LEU A 2 -15.66 -39.60 -1.56
C LEU A 2 -15.09 -38.49 -2.47
N LYS A 3 -15.93 -37.85 -3.30
CA LYS A 3 -15.47 -36.71 -4.11
C LYS A 3 -15.22 -35.50 -3.18
N PRO A 4 -14.07 -34.82 -3.27
CA PRO A 4 -13.80 -33.68 -2.41
C PRO A 4 -14.81 -32.56 -2.69
N LYS A 5 -15.37 -31.98 -1.62
CA LYS A 5 -16.30 -30.85 -1.70
C LYS A 5 -15.58 -29.62 -2.27
N LYS A 6 -16.19 -28.95 -3.24
CA LYS A 6 -15.64 -27.73 -3.84
C LYS A 6 -15.44 -26.67 -2.75
N LYS A 7 -14.20 -26.23 -2.56
CA LYS A 7 -13.86 -25.21 -1.57
C LYS A 7 -14.29 -23.83 -2.08
N ARG A 8 -14.73 -22.96 -1.18
CA ARG A 8 -14.96 -21.54 -1.49
C ARG A 8 -13.60 -20.87 -1.69
N PRO A 9 -13.38 -20.09 -2.77
CA PRO A 9 -12.16 -19.30 -2.90
C PRO A 9 -12.11 -18.28 -1.75
N LEU A 10 -10.95 -18.19 -1.10
CA LEU A 10 -10.67 -17.23 -0.05
C LEU A 10 -9.50 -16.35 -0.50
N GLY A 11 -9.71 -15.04 -0.39
CA GLY A 11 -8.80 -14.03 -0.92
C GLY A 11 -8.72 -13.97 -2.44
N ARG A 12 -7.96 -12.98 -2.93
CA ARG A 12 -7.67 -12.76 -4.36
C ARG A 12 -6.44 -11.88 -4.53
N ARG A 13 -5.80 -11.93 -5.71
CA ARG A 13 -4.84 -10.93 -6.16
C ARG A 13 -5.53 -10.07 -7.21
N GLU A 14 -5.44 -8.76 -7.07
CA GLU A 14 -6.03 -7.80 -7.99
C GLU A 14 -5.19 -6.54 -8.08
N LEU A 15 -5.40 -5.77 -9.15
CA LEU A 15 -4.82 -4.44 -9.28
C LEU A 15 -5.73 -3.43 -8.57
N ILE A 16 -5.17 -2.63 -7.68
CA ILE A 16 -5.90 -1.60 -6.93
C ILE A 16 -5.31 -0.21 -7.19
N ASP A 17 -6.17 0.80 -7.05
CA ASP A 17 -5.77 2.20 -7.01
C ASP A 17 -5.87 2.71 -5.57
N LEU A 18 -4.82 3.38 -5.09
CA LEU A 18 -4.79 4.08 -3.80
C LEU A 18 -4.57 5.57 -4.09
N PRO A 19 -5.60 6.32 -4.52
CA PRO A 19 -5.46 7.67 -5.04
C PRO A 19 -4.98 8.69 -4.00
N ALA A 20 -5.33 8.50 -2.71
CA ALA A 20 -4.80 9.31 -1.61
C ALA A 20 -3.28 9.16 -1.44
N LEU A 21 -2.72 8.06 -1.93
CA LEU A 21 -1.29 7.78 -1.95
C LEU A 21 -0.69 8.00 -3.35
N ALA A 22 -1.44 8.55 -4.31
CA ALA A 22 -1.01 8.68 -5.71
C ALA A 22 -0.52 7.37 -6.36
N LEU A 23 -0.98 6.21 -5.87
CA LEU A 23 -0.63 4.90 -6.43
C LEU A 23 -1.77 4.38 -7.30
N ARG A 24 -1.43 3.81 -8.47
CA ARG A 24 -2.38 3.21 -9.40
C ARG A 24 -1.89 1.87 -9.92
N GLY A 25 -2.81 0.95 -10.15
CA GLY A 25 -2.51 -0.37 -10.70
C GLY A 25 -1.52 -1.17 -9.86
N VAL A 26 -1.56 -1.04 -8.53
CA VAL A 26 -0.69 -1.79 -7.62
C VAL A 26 -1.25 -3.20 -7.47
N GLU A 27 -0.41 -4.22 -7.68
CA GLU A 27 -0.81 -5.58 -7.36
C GLU A 27 -0.94 -5.75 -5.85
N ALA A 28 -2.16 -6.07 -5.39
CA ALA A 28 -2.46 -6.27 -4.00
C ALA A 28 -3.12 -7.63 -3.76
N LYS A 29 -2.86 -8.20 -2.59
CA LYS A 29 -3.54 -9.39 -2.09
C LYS A 29 -4.68 -8.96 -1.17
N VAL A 30 -5.91 -9.26 -1.54
CA VAL A 30 -7.04 -9.24 -0.61
C VAL A 30 -6.96 -10.51 0.22
N ASP A 31 -6.39 -10.40 1.41
CA ASP A 31 -6.17 -11.52 2.31
C ASP A 31 -7.24 -11.58 3.40
N THR A 32 -8.25 -12.42 3.22
CA THR A 32 -9.34 -12.57 4.21
C THR A 32 -8.88 -13.19 5.53
N GLY A 33 -7.64 -13.67 5.62
CA GLY A 33 -7.03 -14.15 6.86
C GLY A 33 -6.29 -13.07 7.65
N ALA A 34 -6.10 -11.87 7.10
CA ALA A 34 -5.39 -10.78 7.75
C ALA A 34 -6.35 -9.84 8.50
N TYR A 35 -6.00 -9.49 9.73
CA TYR A 35 -6.77 -8.52 10.53
C TYR A 35 -6.55 -7.08 10.06
N THR A 36 -5.36 -6.77 9.54
CA THR A 36 -4.97 -5.44 9.09
C THR A 36 -4.42 -5.48 7.66
N SER A 37 -4.37 -4.31 7.02
CA SER A 37 -3.66 -4.11 5.76
C SER A 37 -2.20 -3.78 6.03
N ALA A 38 -1.32 -4.10 5.07
CA ALA A 38 0.09 -3.75 5.12
C ALA A 38 0.56 -3.29 3.74
N ILE A 39 1.44 -2.29 3.73
CA ILE A 39 2.13 -1.81 2.53
C ILE A 39 3.62 -1.74 2.85
N HIS A 40 4.45 -2.19 1.91
CA HIS A 40 5.89 -2.12 2.07
C HIS A 40 6.35 -0.65 1.98
N CYS A 41 7.23 -0.25 2.90
CA CYS A 41 7.81 1.07 2.92
C CYS A 41 9.22 1.05 3.52
N ASP A 42 9.97 2.09 3.21
CA ASP A 42 11.29 2.40 3.79
C ASP A 42 11.38 3.90 4.14
N GLU A 43 12.56 4.36 4.56
CA GLU A 43 12.80 5.75 5.01
C GLU A 43 11.79 6.27 6.06
N VAL A 44 11.43 5.42 7.03
CA VAL A 44 10.47 5.76 8.09
C VAL A 44 11.04 6.83 9.03
N ARG A 45 10.35 7.97 9.16
CA ARG A 45 10.75 9.07 10.05
C ARG A 45 9.54 9.88 10.54
N LEU A 46 9.64 10.47 11.72
CA LEU A 46 8.67 11.45 12.21
C LEU A 46 9.09 12.85 11.78
N ALA A 47 8.16 13.65 11.29
CA ALA A 47 8.35 15.08 11.05
C ALA A 47 7.05 15.84 11.35
N PRO A 48 7.12 17.13 11.70
CA PRO A 48 5.92 17.93 11.93
C PRO A 48 5.21 18.24 10.61
N ASP A 49 3.89 18.15 10.62
CA ASP A 49 3.02 18.61 9.55
C ASP A 49 3.20 20.13 9.36
N PRO A 50 3.53 20.62 8.15
CA PRO A 50 3.72 22.04 7.90
C PRO A 50 2.49 22.92 8.21
N ALA A 51 1.28 22.37 8.13
CA ALA A 51 0.04 23.10 8.35
C ALA A 51 -0.39 23.09 9.82
N THR A 52 -0.20 21.97 10.53
CA THR A 52 -0.73 21.78 11.90
C THR A 52 0.33 21.75 12.99
N GLY A 53 1.60 21.54 12.62
CA GLY A 53 2.72 21.34 13.55
C GLY A 53 2.70 20.00 14.28
N GLN A 54 1.71 19.15 14.03
CA GLN A 54 1.59 17.83 14.69
C GLN A 54 2.58 16.82 14.10
N PRO A 55 3.12 15.89 14.90
CA PRO A 55 3.99 14.84 14.38
C PRO A 55 3.23 13.93 13.40
N VAL A 56 3.79 13.73 12.22
CA VAL A 56 3.31 12.82 11.18
C VAL A 56 4.40 11.86 10.73
N LEU A 57 4.01 10.68 10.25
CA LEU A 57 4.91 9.62 9.83
C LEU A 57 5.23 9.71 8.33
N HIS A 58 6.44 10.16 8.00
CA HIS A 58 6.92 10.15 6.63
C HIS A 58 7.52 8.78 6.29
N VAL A 59 7.13 8.25 5.15
CA VAL A 59 7.64 7.00 4.60
C VAL A 59 7.82 7.12 3.09
N ARG A 60 8.68 6.30 2.52
CA ARG A 60 8.71 6.08 1.07
C ARG A 60 8.04 4.74 0.80
N LEU A 61 6.96 4.78 0.00
CA LEU A 61 6.16 3.60 -0.28
C LEU A 61 6.72 2.88 -1.51
N LEU A 62 6.70 1.55 -1.43
CA LEU A 62 7.05 0.63 -2.50
C LEU A 62 8.54 0.68 -2.89
N ASP A 63 9.10 -0.49 -3.18
CA ASP A 63 10.49 -0.63 -3.62
C ASP A 63 10.67 0.07 -5.00
N PRO A 64 11.79 0.76 -5.27
CA PRO A 64 12.14 1.23 -6.62
C PRO A 64 11.99 0.19 -7.73
N ALA A 65 12.11 -1.11 -7.42
CA ALA A 65 11.88 -2.22 -8.34
C ALA A 65 10.40 -2.43 -8.72
N HIS A 66 9.45 -1.85 -7.98
CA HIS A 66 8.05 -1.79 -8.38
C HIS A 66 7.87 -0.76 -9.51
N LEU A 67 7.84 -1.26 -10.74
CA LEU A 67 7.44 -0.50 -11.92
C LEU A 67 5.96 -0.14 -11.82
N ILE A 68 5.66 1.04 -11.31
CA ILE A 68 4.32 1.60 -11.29
C ILE A 68 4.26 2.67 -12.37
N ALA A 69 3.20 2.66 -13.18
CA ALA A 69 2.89 3.76 -14.08
C ALA A 69 2.38 4.97 -13.26
N VAL A 70 3.29 5.62 -12.53
CA VAL A 70 3.09 6.98 -12.02
C VAL A 70 3.17 7.93 -13.20
N ASN A 71 2.03 8.46 -13.66
CA ASN A 71 1.83 9.51 -14.67
C ASN A 71 3.11 10.09 -15.35
N GLY A 72 3.83 9.27 -16.13
CA GLY A 72 4.95 9.69 -16.97
C GLY A 72 6.37 9.69 -16.39
N ALA A 73 6.64 9.27 -15.15
CA ALA A 73 8.03 9.17 -14.66
C ALA A 73 8.16 8.10 -13.58
N GLY A 74 8.90 7.01 -13.86
CA GLY A 74 9.14 5.89 -12.95
C GLY A 74 9.92 6.27 -11.69
N VAL A 75 9.25 6.91 -10.74
CA VAL A 75 9.79 7.34 -9.45
C VAL A 75 8.86 6.82 -8.35
N SER A 76 9.40 6.06 -7.40
CA SER A 76 8.72 5.70 -6.16
C SER A 76 8.31 6.98 -5.42
N PRO A 77 7.00 7.25 -5.24
CA PRO A 77 6.56 8.52 -4.67
C PRO A 77 6.95 8.62 -3.19
N ARG A 78 7.59 9.73 -2.81
CA ARG A 78 7.70 10.13 -1.40
C ARG A 78 6.33 10.61 -0.99
N ILE A 79 5.65 9.86 -0.14
CA ILE A 79 4.30 10.18 0.31
C ILE A 79 4.36 10.48 1.79
N ASP A 80 3.99 11.69 2.13
CA ASP A 80 3.86 12.11 3.51
C ASP A 80 2.52 11.54 4.02
N LEU A 81 2.54 10.34 4.60
CA LEU A 81 1.38 9.85 5.32
C LEU A 81 1.23 10.69 6.58
N GLY A 82 0.24 11.57 6.59
CA GLY A 82 -0.31 12.18 7.80
C GLY A 82 -0.97 11.12 8.69
N LEU A 83 -0.19 10.15 9.19
CA LEU A 83 -0.65 9.24 10.23
C LEU A 83 -0.45 9.96 11.56
N HIS A 84 -1.52 10.59 12.04
CA HIS A 84 -1.57 11.09 13.40
C HIS A 84 -1.42 9.88 14.34
N ALA A 85 -0.31 9.84 15.08
CA ALA A 85 -0.07 8.84 16.11
C ALA A 85 -0.99 9.09 17.32
#